data_AF-A0A9W6FPD5-F1
#
_entry.id   AF-A0A9W6FPD5-F1
#
_cell.length_a   1.000
_cell.length_b   1.000
_cell.length_c   1.000
_cell.angle_alpha   90.00
_cell.angle_beta   90.00
_cell.angle_gamma   90.00
#
_symmetry.space_group_name_H-M   'P 1'
#
loop_
_entity.id
_entity.type
_entity.pdbx_description
1 polymer ?
#
loop_
_entity_poly.entity_id
_entity_poly.type
_entity_poly.pdbx_seq_one_letter_code
_entity_poly.pdbx_strand_id
1 'polypeptide(L)'
;MSATPARPVSPAKLALPLVGLAGSIAALAYGALMTARTMGTLTTALDSGAATAADVYGGQSWVVVWAAVLGAGIIGTVVAISALAVLVGLGGLRRSVAEPAPVEDEADPADDYVWDDDEEPSGANEAAAPADGQHAAATAVGAAEVDAAEEFVPAR
;
A
#
# COMPACT_ATOMS: atom_id res chain seq x y z
N MET A 1 -34.74 -13.15 -0.14
CA MET A 1 -33.78 -12.03 0.01
C MET A 1 -32.39 -12.64 0.06
N SER A 2 -31.65 -12.60 -1.05
CA SER A 2 -30.32 -13.21 -1.15
C SER A 2 -29.27 -12.30 -0.49
N ALA A 3 -28.71 -12.75 0.63
CA ALA A 3 -27.62 -12.07 1.31
C ALA A 3 -26.36 -12.12 0.42
N THR A 4 -25.84 -10.95 0.06
CA THR A 4 -24.56 -10.85 -0.66
C THR A 4 -23.41 -11.20 0.30
N PRO A 5 -22.54 -12.17 -0.03
CA PRO A 5 -21.47 -12.58 0.87
C PRO A 5 -20.45 -11.45 1.07
N ALA A 6 -20.12 -11.18 2.34
CA ALA A 6 -19.10 -10.19 2.70
C ALA A 6 -17.71 -10.66 2.25
N ARG A 7 -17.11 -9.96 1.29
CA ARG A 7 -15.74 -10.27 0.85
C ARG A 7 -14.73 -10.00 1.98
N PRO A 8 -13.84 -10.96 2.28
CA PRO A 8 -12.74 -10.73 3.21
C PRO A 8 -11.80 -9.64 2.67
N VAL A 9 -11.29 -8.80 3.56
CA VAL A 9 -10.24 -7.84 3.23
C VAL A 9 -8.98 -8.59 2.83
N SER A 10 -8.56 -8.45 1.57
CA SER A 10 -7.36 -9.08 1.04
C SER A 10 -6.11 -8.61 1.82
N PRO A 11 -5.18 -9.51 2.19
CA PRO A 11 -3.94 -9.17 2.90
C PRO A 11 -3.11 -8.12 2.15
N ALA A 12 -3.23 -8.04 0.82
CA ALA A 12 -2.58 -7.01 0.00
C ALA A 12 -3.01 -5.58 0.37
N LYS A 13 -4.25 -5.37 0.87
CA LYS A 13 -4.73 -4.04 1.30
C LYS A 13 -4.15 -3.59 2.64
N LEU A 14 -3.76 -4.53 3.50
CA LEU A 14 -3.10 -4.22 4.77
C LEU A 14 -1.60 -3.97 4.60
N ALA A 15 -0.98 -4.55 3.57
CA ALA A 15 0.45 -4.38 3.32
C ALA A 15 0.84 -2.91 3.10
N LEU A 16 0.04 -2.15 2.33
CA LEU A 16 0.35 -0.74 2.01
C LEU A 16 0.48 0.14 3.27
N PRO A 17 -0.53 0.22 4.17
CA PRO A 17 -0.40 1.06 5.37
C PRO A 17 0.63 0.51 6.37
N LEU A 18 0.90 -0.80 6.41
CA LEU A 18 1.95 -1.37 7.26
C LEU A 18 3.35 -1.01 6.78
N VAL A 19 3.60 -1.08 5.48
CA VAL A 19 4.88 -0.65 4.89
C VAL A 19 5.05 0.86 5.08
N GLY A 20 4.00 1.64 4.86
CA GLY A 20 4.00 3.09 5.14
C GLY A 20 4.30 3.40 6.61
N LEU A 21 3.71 2.63 7.54
CA LEU A 21 3.97 2.76 8.98
C LEU A 21 5.44 2.45 9.30
N ALA A 22 5.97 1.33 8.80
CA ALA A 22 7.36 0.94 9.02
C ALA A 22 8.34 2.01 8.48
N GLY A 23 8.10 2.51 7.27
CA GLY A 23 8.89 3.61 6.69
C GLY A 23 8.81 4.89 7.51
N SER A 24 7.62 5.23 8.02
CA SER A 24 7.43 6.42 8.85
C SER A 24 8.11 6.32 10.22
N ILE A 25 8.05 5.15 10.86
CA ILE A 25 8.77 4.87 12.11
C ILE A 25 10.28 4.94 11.87
N ALA A 26 10.78 4.38 10.76
CA ALA A 26 12.18 4.46 10.39
C ALA A 26 12.63 5.92 10.20
N ALA A 27 11.86 6.72 9.47
CA ALA A 27 12.13 8.15 9.27
C ALA A 27 12.10 8.93 10.60
N LEU A 28 11.12 8.64 11.47
CA LEU A 28 11.02 9.24 12.80
C LEU A 28 12.26 8.92 13.65
N ALA A 29 12.61 7.64 13.76
CA ALA A 29 13.75 7.19 14.55
C ALA A 29 15.08 7.75 13.99
N TYR A 30 15.24 7.74 12.67
CA TYR A 30 16.43 8.25 12.00
C TYR A 30 16.56 9.77 12.15
N GLY A 31 15.47 10.52 11.93
CA GLY A 31 15.44 11.97 12.14
C GLY A 31 15.75 12.36 13.58
N ALA A 32 15.17 11.65 14.56
CA ALA A 32 15.46 11.87 15.98
C ALA A 32 16.93 11.59 16.32
N LEU A 33 17.46 10.45 15.86
CA LEU A 33 18.85 10.05 16.10
C LEU A 33 19.83 11.07 15.51
N MET A 34 19.61 11.51 14.27
CA MET A 34 20.51 12.46 13.61
C MET A 34 20.42 13.85 14.24
N THR A 35 19.22 14.31 14.60
CA THR A 35 19.04 15.57 15.33
C THR A 35 19.84 15.55 16.64
N ALA A 36 19.72 14.48 17.43
CA ALA A 36 20.43 14.33 18.69
C ALA A 36 21.96 14.32 18.50
N ARG A 37 22.46 13.61 17.47
CA ARG A 37 23.88 13.57 17.15
C ARG A 37 24.43 14.94 16.76
N THR A 38 23.73 15.67 15.88
CA THR A 38 24.17 17.00 15.45
C THR A 38 24.16 18.00 16.60
N MET A 39 23.14 17.98 17.47
CA MET A 39 23.15 18.79 18.68
C MET A 39 24.31 18.40 19.62
N GLY A 40 24.59 17.11 19.77
CA GLY A 40 25.73 16.58 20.53
C GLY A 40 27.09 17.07 20.02
N THR A 41 27.28 17.10 18.70
CA THR A 41 28.51 17.62 18.10
C THR A 41 28.66 19.13 18.31
N LEU A 42 27.56 19.88 18.21
CA LEU A 42 27.58 21.33 18.41
C LEU A 42 27.89 21.69 19.88
N THR A 43 27.27 21.03 20.85
CA THR A 43 27.57 21.27 22.27
C THR A 43 29.03 20.93 22.58
N THR A 44 29.54 19.81 22.06
CA THR A 44 30.94 19.41 22.30
C THR A 44 31.92 20.42 21.68
N ALA A 45 31.63 20.93 20.49
CA ALA A 45 32.46 21.94 19.83
C ALA A 45 32.46 23.29 20.60
N LEU A 46 31.31 23.66 21.16
CA LEU A 46 31.17 24.86 21.99
C LEU A 46 31.90 24.70 23.33
N ASP A 47 31.74 23.57 24.00
CA ASP A 47 32.39 23.29 25.30
C ASP A 47 33.92 23.19 25.18
N SER A 48 34.40 22.68 24.05
CA SER A 48 35.85 22.58 23.77
C SER A 48 36.46 23.88 23.22
N GLY A 49 35.66 24.90 22.92
CA GLY A 49 36.12 26.15 22.31
C GLY A 49 36.66 25.98 20.88
N ALA A 50 36.46 24.82 20.25
CA ALA A 50 36.96 24.50 18.92
C ALA A 50 35.96 24.84 17.79
N ALA A 51 34.77 25.33 18.14
CA ALA A 51 33.73 25.65 17.16
C ALA A 51 34.15 26.79 16.21
N THR A 52 34.18 26.51 14.92
CA THR A 52 34.30 27.54 13.89
C THR A 52 32.92 28.05 13.45
N ALA A 53 32.87 29.22 12.80
CA ALA A 53 31.62 29.74 12.24
C ALA A 53 30.98 28.78 11.22
N ALA A 54 31.80 28.03 10.48
CA ALA A 54 31.32 27.01 9.54
C ALA A 54 30.64 25.83 10.26
N ASP A 55 31.16 25.42 11.42
CA ASP A 55 30.59 24.32 12.21
C ASP A 55 29.22 24.70 12.78
N VAL A 56 29.07 25.95 13.25
CA VAL A 56 27.81 26.42 13.82
C VAL A 56 26.74 26.57 12.75
N TYR A 57 27.01 27.32 11.67
CA TYR A 57 26.03 27.53 10.60
C TYR A 57 25.73 26.24 9.81
N GLY A 58 26.77 25.42 9.56
CA GLY A 58 26.62 24.13 8.92
C GLY A 58 25.81 23.16 9.79
N GLY A 59 26.16 23.04 11.07
CA GLY A 59 25.45 22.19 12.03
C GLY A 59 23.99 22.62 12.21
N GLN A 60 23.72 23.92 12.31
CA GLN A 60 22.35 24.46 12.38
C GLN A 60 21.53 24.08 11.15
N SER A 61 22.10 24.21 9.95
CA SER A 61 21.42 23.84 8.70
C SER A 61 21.06 22.35 8.68
N TRP A 62 21.98 21.49 9.14
CA TRP A 62 21.72 20.06 9.28
C TRP A 62 20.63 19.74 10.30
N VAL A 63 20.57 20.44 11.43
CA VAL A 63 19.49 20.27 12.41
C VAL A 63 18.12 20.54 11.78
N VAL A 64 17.99 21.57 10.92
CA VAL A 64 16.72 21.85 10.22
C VAL A 64 16.34 20.71 9.27
N VAL A 65 17.30 20.17 8.53
CA VAL A 65 17.06 19.00 7.65
C VAL A 65 16.59 17.80 8.46
N TRP A 66 17.25 17.48 9.58
CA TRP A 66 16.86 16.35 10.42
C TRP A 66 15.53 16.57 11.13
N ALA A 67 15.21 17.81 11.52
CA ALA A 67 13.92 18.17 12.06
C ALA A 67 12.80 17.97 11.02
N ALA A 68 13.05 18.28 9.74
CA ALA A 68 12.10 18.01 8.66
C ALA A 68 11.88 16.50 8.46
N VAL A 69 12.95 15.69 8.48
CA VAL A 69 12.85 14.22 8.40
C VAL A 69 12.08 13.65 9.60
N LEU A 70 12.37 14.13 10.81
CA LEU A 70 11.65 13.75 12.03
C LEU A 70 10.17 14.12 11.92
N GLY A 71 9.87 15.35 11.50
CA GLY A 71 8.50 15.82 11.28
C GLY A 71 7.74 14.98 10.26
N ALA A 72 8.39 14.64 9.15
CA ALA A 72 7.83 13.74 8.14
C ALA A 72 7.53 12.34 8.71
N GLY A 73 8.44 11.80 9.54
CA GLY A 73 8.22 10.53 10.23
C GLY A 73 7.03 10.56 11.20
N ILE A 74 6.87 11.65 11.95
CA ILE A 74 5.72 11.85 12.85
C ILE A 74 4.42 11.90 12.06
N ILE A 75 4.35 12.77 11.04
CA ILE A 75 3.16 12.93 10.20
C ILE A 75 2.83 11.62 9.49
N GLY A 76 3.82 10.96 8.90
CA GLY A 76 3.65 9.66 8.24
C GLY A 76 3.12 8.59 9.19
N THR A 77 3.59 8.57 10.45
CA THR A 77 3.11 7.62 11.46
C THR A 77 1.64 7.87 11.79
N VAL A 78 1.25 9.13 11.99
CA VAL A 78 -0.16 9.51 12.24
C VAL A 78 -1.04 9.10 11.07
N VAL A 79 -0.61 9.39 9.83
CA VAL A 79 -1.35 9.04 8.61
C VAL A 79 -1.48 7.53 8.46
N ALA A 80 -0.41 6.77 8.67
CA ALA A 80 -0.41 5.32 8.54
C ALA A 80 -1.29 4.64 9.60
N ILE A 81 -1.23 5.08 10.86
CA ILE A 81 -2.12 4.60 11.93
C ILE A 81 -3.57 4.95 11.60
N SER A 82 -3.84 6.16 11.11
CA SER A 82 -5.19 6.57 10.70
C SER A 82 -5.72 5.70 9.57
N ALA A 83 -4.88 5.40 8.57
CA ALA A 83 -5.25 4.53 7.46
C ALA A 83 -5.55 3.09 7.94
N LEU A 84 -4.75 2.57 8.89
CA LEU A 84 -5.03 1.27 9.52
C LEU A 84 -6.35 1.30 10.30
N ALA A 85 -6.59 2.34 11.10
CA ALA A 85 -7.81 2.50 11.88
C ALA A 85 -9.05 2.55 10.97
N VAL A 86 -8.98 3.27 9.85
CA VAL A 86 -10.04 3.32 8.84
C VAL A 86 -10.25 1.93 8.21
N LEU A 87 -9.18 1.27 7.77
CA LEU A 87 -9.29 -0.03 7.11
C LEU A 87 -9.85 -1.13 8.02
N VAL A 88 -9.42 -1.14 9.29
CA VAL A 88 -9.93 -2.04 10.33
C VAL A 88 -11.35 -1.66 10.73
N GLY A 89 -11.65 -0.37 10.91
CA GLY A 89 -12.97 0.12 11.29
C GLY A 89 -14.04 -0.18 10.24
N LEU A 90 -13.74 0.01 8.95
CA LEU A 90 -14.64 -0.39 7.86
C LEU A 90 -14.72 -1.93 7.66
N GLY A 91 -13.69 -2.67 8.05
CA GLY A 91 -13.67 -4.13 8.01
C GLY A 91 -14.42 -4.79 9.19
N GLY A 92 -14.39 -4.17 10.36
CA GLY A 92 -14.99 -4.67 11.60
C GLY A 92 -16.52 -4.69 11.59
N LEU A 93 -17.17 -3.74 10.90
CA LEU A 93 -18.63 -3.74 10.72
C LEU A 93 -19.15 -4.91 9.87
N ARG A 94 -18.28 -5.63 9.15
CA ARG A 94 -18.67 -6.81 8.34
C ARG A 94 -18.52 -8.13 9.09
N ARG A 95 -18.12 -8.14 10.36
CA ARG A 95 -18.16 -9.34 11.20
C ARG A 95 -19.45 -9.40 12.01
N SER A 96 -20.58 -9.36 11.29
CA SER A 96 -21.91 -9.53 11.88
C SER A 96 -22.31 -11.00 11.80
N VAL A 97 -22.32 -11.64 12.97
CA VAL A 97 -23.07 -12.87 13.33
C VAL A 97 -22.65 -14.14 12.60
N ALA A 98 -21.71 -14.87 13.20
CA ALA A 98 -21.65 -16.32 13.02
C ALA A 98 -22.83 -16.91 13.80
N GLU A 99 -23.84 -17.38 13.07
CA GLU A 99 -24.93 -18.18 13.63
C GLU A 99 -24.33 -19.49 14.18
N PRO A 100 -24.74 -19.98 15.36
CA PRO A 100 -24.20 -21.21 15.92
C PRO A 100 -24.47 -22.37 14.95
N ALA A 101 -23.40 -23.02 14.49
CA ALA A 101 -23.51 -24.22 13.65
C ALA A 101 -24.35 -25.29 14.39
N PRO A 102 -25.37 -25.88 13.77
CA PRO A 102 -26.02 -27.04 14.35
C PRO A 102 -24.99 -28.18 14.40
N VAL A 103 -24.78 -28.73 15.59
CA VAL A 103 -24.11 -30.01 15.79
C VAL A 103 -24.98 -31.07 15.10
N GLU A 104 -24.50 -31.61 13.98
CA GLU A 104 -25.06 -32.82 13.38
C GLU A 104 -24.61 -34.02 14.24
N ASP A 105 -25.56 -34.58 14.98
CA ASP A 105 -25.43 -35.83 15.75
C ASP A 105 -25.05 -36.99 14.82
N GLU A 106 -24.16 -37.86 15.28
CA GLU A 106 -23.71 -39.10 14.62
C GLU A 106 -24.87 -40.02 14.13
N ALA A 107 -24.74 -40.54 12.89
CA ALA A 107 -24.99 -41.95 12.55
C ALA A 107 -24.55 -42.33 11.11
N ASP A 108 -23.55 -43.20 11.01
CA ASP A 108 -23.22 -44.11 9.88
C ASP A 108 -23.83 -45.50 10.22
N PRO A 109 -24.03 -46.54 9.34
CA PRO A 109 -23.86 -46.68 7.88
C PRO A 109 -25.05 -47.38 7.14
N ALA A 110 -24.92 -47.47 5.80
CA ALA A 110 -25.45 -48.50 4.88
C ALA A 110 -26.65 -48.16 3.95
N ASP A 111 -26.53 -48.73 2.74
CA ASP A 111 -27.50 -48.87 1.64
C ASP A 111 -27.85 -47.62 0.80
N ASP A 112 -27.28 -47.51 -0.41
CA ASP A 112 -28.02 -47.86 -1.62
C ASP A 112 -27.07 -47.94 -2.85
N TYR A 113 -27.11 -49.07 -3.55
CA TYR A 113 -26.39 -49.29 -4.81
C TYR A 113 -27.23 -48.74 -5.97
N VAL A 114 -26.68 -47.82 -6.76
CA VAL A 114 -27.25 -47.47 -8.08
C VAL A 114 -26.21 -47.72 -9.17
N TRP A 115 -26.52 -48.70 -10.01
CA TRP A 115 -25.88 -49.06 -11.26
C TRP A 115 -26.38 -48.12 -12.36
N ASP A 116 -25.49 -47.52 -13.15
CA ASP A 116 -25.86 -46.87 -14.41
C ASP A 116 -24.83 -47.23 -15.50
N ASP A 117 -25.36 -47.71 -16.63
CA ASP A 117 -24.65 -48.27 -17.78
C ASP A 117 -24.05 -47.15 -18.63
N ASP A 118 -22.73 -47.19 -18.85
CA ASP A 118 -22.02 -46.40 -19.86
C ASP A 118 -21.45 -47.38 -20.90
N GLU A 119 -21.90 -47.32 -22.15
CA GLU A 119 -21.09 -47.45 -23.37
C GLU A 119 -21.93 -47.44 -24.66
N GLU A 120 -21.72 -46.44 -25.53
CA GLU A 120 -21.21 -46.70 -26.89
C GLU A 120 -20.68 -45.41 -27.57
N PRO A 121 -19.73 -45.51 -28.53
CA PRO A 121 -18.84 -44.42 -28.92
C PRO A 121 -19.03 -43.89 -30.36
N SER A 122 -18.34 -42.78 -30.65
CA SER A 122 -17.69 -42.43 -31.92
C SER A 122 -18.53 -41.95 -33.14
N GLY A 123 -18.37 -40.65 -33.44
CA GLY A 123 -17.77 -40.22 -34.71
C GLY A 123 -18.69 -39.66 -35.81
N ALA A 124 -18.51 -38.38 -36.18
CA ALA A 124 -18.46 -37.92 -37.57
C ALA A 124 -18.03 -36.45 -37.66
N ASN A 125 -17.02 -36.23 -38.47
CA ASN A 125 -16.33 -34.99 -38.82
C ASN A 125 -16.97 -34.42 -40.10
N GLU A 126 -17.29 -33.12 -40.21
CA GLU A 126 -17.01 -32.36 -41.44
C GLU A 126 -17.12 -30.84 -41.27
N ALA A 127 -16.26 -30.15 -42.02
CA ALA A 127 -15.87 -28.76 -41.89
C ALA A 127 -16.68 -27.79 -42.76
N ALA A 128 -16.76 -26.52 -42.37
CA ALA A 128 -16.77 -25.36 -43.28
C ALA A 128 -16.51 -24.04 -42.53
N ALA A 129 -15.34 -23.44 -42.78
CA ALA A 129 -15.09 -21.97 -42.73
C ALA A 129 -14.90 -21.51 -44.21
N PRO A 130 -14.80 -20.21 -44.59
CA PRO A 130 -14.65 -18.94 -43.84
C PRO A 130 -15.66 -17.85 -44.32
N ALA A 131 -15.70 -16.60 -43.85
CA ALA A 131 -14.90 -15.43 -44.27
C ALA A 131 -15.60 -14.18 -43.67
N ASP A 132 -14.95 -13.38 -42.82
CA ASP A 132 -14.10 -12.21 -43.11
C ASP A 132 -14.84 -10.87 -43.31
N GLY A 133 -14.29 -9.84 -42.63
CA GLY A 133 -14.43 -8.42 -42.96
C GLY A 133 -15.41 -7.65 -42.06
N GLN A 134 -15.09 -6.49 -41.46
CA GLN A 134 -13.92 -5.65 -41.63
C GLN A 134 -13.89 -4.54 -40.55
N HIS A 135 -12.66 -4.20 -40.16
CA HIS A 135 -12.14 -2.96 -39.56
C HIS A 135 -13.04 -1.71 -39.44
N ALA A 136 -12.83 -0.95 -38.35
CA ALA A 136 -12.14 0.34 -38.43
C ALA A 136 -11.65 0.85 -37.06
N ALA A 137 -10.35 1.15 -37.02
CA ALA A 137 -9.67 1.87 -35.96
C ALA A 137 -9.91 3.38 -36.07
N ALA A 138 -9.78 4.10 -34.96
CA ALA A 138 -9.37 5.50 -34.99
C ALA A 138 -8.55 5.83 -33.73
N THR A 139 -7.24 5.88 -33.94
CA THR A 139 -6.26 6.53 -33.08
C THR A 139 -6.37 8.05 -33.25
N ALA A 140 -6.25 8.81 -32.17
CA ALA A 140 -5.71 10.17 -32.25
C ALA A 140 -4.83 10.46 -31.03
N VAL A 141 -3.57 10.74 -31.36
CA VAL A 141 -2.47 11.18 -30.51
C VAL A 141 -2.68 12.65 -30.13
N GLY A 142 -2.24 13.03 -28.92
CA GLY A 142 -2.09 14.43 -28.54
C GLY A 142 -1.03 14.58 -27.45
N ALA A 143 0.23 14.76 -27.88
CA ALA A 143 1.32 15.23 -27.04
C ALA A 143 1.19 16.75 -26.83
N ALA A 144 1.45 17.21 -25.61
CA ALA A 144 1.84 18.59 -25.34
C ALA A 144 2.77 18.60 -24.11
N GLU A 145 4.06 18.48 -24.41
CA GLU A 145 5.13 19.04 -23.57
C GLU A 145 5.01 20.56 -23.65
N VAL A 146 4.99 21.24 -22.50
CA VAL A 146 5.27 22.67 -22.42
C VAL A 146 6.30 22.87 -21.31
N ASP A 147 7.53 23.01 -21.78
CA ASP A 147 8.65 23.68 -21.12
C ASP A 147 8.31 25.17 -20.96
N ALA A 148 8.45 25.70 -19.75
CA ALA A 148 8.46 27.13 -19.48
C ALA A 148 9.35 27.39 -18.26
N ALA A 149 10.62 27.67 -18.56
CA ALA A 149 11.51 28.43 -17.70
C ALA A 149 10.90 29.83 -17.45
N GLU A 150 10.71 30.20 -16.18
CA GLU A 150 10.72 31.60 -15.79
C GLU A 150 11.93 31.89 -14.89
N GLU A 151 12.78 32.74 -15.44
CA GLU A 151 13.95 33.39 -14.91
C GLU A 151 13.58 34.32 -13.74
N PHE A 152 14.05 34.02 -12.54
CA PHE A 152 13.99 34.96 -11.41
C PHE A 152 15.14 35.95 -11.52
N VAL A 153 14.83 37.18 -11.92
CA VAL A 153 15.74 38.34 -11.89
C VAL A 153 15.73 38.92 -10.46
N PRO A 154 16.85 38.92 -9.71
CA PRO A 154 16.93 39.71 -8.48
C PRO A 154 17.04 41.20 -8.84
N ALA A 155 16.09 41.99 -8.35
CA ALA A 155 16.22 43.45 -8.30
C ALA A 155 17.44 43.82 -7.44
N ARG A 156 18.26 44.74 -7.97
CA ARG A 156 19.40 45.36 -7.28
C ARG A 156 18.95 46.26 -6.14
#